data_AF-A0A439VFW0-F1
#
_entry.id   AF-A0A439VFW0-F1
#
_cell.length_a   1.000
_cell.length_b   1.000
_cell.length_c   1.000
_cell.angle_alpha   90.00
_cell.angle_beta   90.00
_cell.angle_gamma   90.00
#
_symmetry.space_group_name_H-M   'P 1'
#
loop_
_entity.id
_entity.type
_entity.pdbx_description
1 polymer ?
#
loop_
_entity_poly.entity_id
_entity_poly.type
_entity_poly.pdbx_seq_one_letter_code
_entity_poly.pdbx_strand_id
1 'polypeptide(L)' 'MKDKAADIDNTLPQVAIDDRQVRQLAATTDLPSRQARELVRRHGNDPGKLEKLAKSINAAN' A
#
# COMPACT_ATOMS: atom_id res chain seq x y z
N MET A 1 -4.74 -39.31 -3.60
CA MET A 1 -5.34 -38.51 -2.50
C MET A 1 -4.27 -37.47 -2.14
N LYS A 2 -4.31 -36.28 -2.75
CA LYS A 2 -4.75 -34.99 -2.18
C LYS A 2 -4.22 -34.71 -0.77
N ASP A 3 -2.98 -34.23 -0.64
CA ASP A 3 -2.51 -33.45 0.50
C ASP A 3 -1.30 -32.62 0.04
N LYS A 4 -1.10 -31.33 0.34
CA LYS A 4 -1.92 -30.23 0.84
C LYS A 4 -0.97 -29.03 0.66
N ALA A 5 -1.22 -28.19 -0.33
CA ALA A 5 -0.47 -26.95 -0.51
C ALA A 5 -0.86 -26.00 0.63
N ALA A 6 0.08 -25.76 1.55
CA ALA A 6 0.00 -24.82 2.68
C ALA A 6 1.24 -25.14 3.55
N ASP A 7 2.01 -24.24 4.14
CA ASP A 7 1.86 -22.82 4.39
C ASP A 7 3.07 -22.52 5.30
N ILE A 8 4.22 -22.10 4.77
CA ILE A 8 5.34 -21.63 5.60
C ILE A 8 6.15 -20.55 4.87
N ASP A 9 5.47 -19.57 4.27
CA ASP A 9 6.08 -18.27 3.99
C ASP A 9 5.89 -17.37 5.23
N ASN A 10 6.42 -17.84 6.37
CA ASN A 10 6.43 -17.10 7.62
C ASN A 10 7.85 -16.65 7.94
N THR A 11 8.29 -15.53 7.37
CA THR A 11 9.38 -14.74 7.98
C THR A 11 9.17 -13.27 7.64
N LEU A 12 8.66 -12.54 8.65
CA LEU A 12 8.20 -11.14 8.68
C LEU A 12 6.75 -10.97 8.23
N PRO A 13 5.92 -10.15 8.93
CA PRO A 13 4.75 -9.60 8.29
C PRO A 13 5.30 -8.73 7.17
N GLN A 14 5.40 -9.29 5.97
CA GLN A 14 5.28 -8.49 4.78
C GLN A 14 3.92 -7.85 4.97
N VAL A 15 3.88 -6.62 5.51
CA VAL A 15 2.68 -5.80 5.54
C VAL A 15 2.18 -5.93 4.11
N ALA A 16 1.13 -6.72 3.91
CA ALA A 16 0.67 -7.10 2.59
C ALA A 16 0.24 -5.78 1.99
N ILE A 17 1.15 -5.17 1.23
CA ILE A 17 0.91 -3.84 0.72
C ILE A 17 -0.20 -4.07 -0.26
N ASP A 18 -1.37 -3.55 0.08
CA ASP A 18 -2.54 -3.74 -0.73
C ASP A 18 -2.30 -3.01 -2.06
N ASP A 19 -1.92 -3.77 -3.09
CA ASP A 19 -1.64 -3.23 -4.42
C ASP A 19 -2.88 -2.53 -5.01
N ARG A 20 -4.08 -2.81 -4.51
CA ARG A 20 -5.29 -2.06 -4.89
C ARG A 20 -5.25 -0.66 -4.30
N GLN A 21 -4.85 -0.52 -3.03
CA GLN A 21 -4.71 0.79 -2.42
C GLN A 21 -3.57 1.61 -3.02
N VAL A 22 -2.43 0.98 -3.32
CA VAL A 22 -1.31 1.68 -3.98
C VAL A 22 -1.77 2.25 -5.33
N ARG A 23 -2.50 1.45 -6.11
CA ARG A 23 -3.08 1.88 -7.38
C ARG A 23 -4.13 2.98 -7.21
N GLN A 24 -5.01 2.85 -6.22
CA GLN A 24 -6.02 3.86 -5.95
C GLN A 24 -5.38 5.18 -5.54
N LEU A 25 -4.38 5.14 -4.65
CA LEU A 25 -3.68 6.34 -4.20
C LEU A 25 -2.94 7.04 -5.33
N ALA A 26 -2.19 6.27 -6.13
CA ALA A 26 -1.52 6.80 -7.31
C ALA A 26 -2.51 7.44 -8.29
N ALA A 27 -3.67 6.81 -8.51
CA ALA A 27 -4.70 7.32 -9.40
C ALA A 27 -5.42 8.57 -8.87
N THR A 28 -5.63 8.69 -7.55
CA THR A 28 -6.40 9.82 -6.98
C THR A 28 -5.55 11.03 -6.58
N THR A 29 -4.24 10.85 -6.40
CA THR A 29 -3.36 11.89 -5.84
C THR A 29 -2.22 12.31 -6.78
N ASP A 30 -2.18 11.72 -7.98
CA ASP A 30 -1.12 11.88 -8.98
C ASP A 30 0.29 11.55 -8.46
N LEU A 31 0.35 10.75 -7.38
CA LEU A 31 1.63 10.31 -6.82
C LEU A 31 2.23 9.16 -7.63
N PRO A 32 3.57 9.13 -7.80
CA PRO A 32 4.24 7.98 -8.38
C PRO A 32 4.02 6.73 -7.52
N SER A 33 3.87 5.59 -8.18
CA SER A 33 3.51 4.31 -7.55
C SER A 33 4.45 3.90 -6.42
N ARG A 34 5.73 4.28 -6.51
CA ARG A 34 6.73 4.07 -5.45
C ARG A 34 6.41 4.86 -4.19
N GLN A 35 6.04 6.14 -4.30
CA GLN A 35 5.65 6.97 -3.15
C GLN A 35 4.32 6.51 -2.56
N ALA A 36 3.34 6.15 -3.41
CA ALA A 36 2.09 5.57 -2.95
C ALA A 36 2.31 4.25 -2.17
N ARG A 37 3.19 3.37 -2.67
CA ARG A 37 3.57 2.12 -1.99
C ARG A 37 4.22 2.40 -0.65
N GLU A 38 5.08 3.41 -0.58
CA GLU A 38 5.74 3.78 0.66
C GLU A 38 4.78 4.39 1.68
N LEU A 39 3.80 5.18 1.24
CA LEU A 39 2.73 5.70 2.08
C LEU A 39 1.89 4.55 2.68
N VAL A 40 1.44 3.60 1.86
CA VAL A 40 0.68 2.42 2.33
C VAL A 40 1.53 1.57 3.28
N ARG A 41 2.84 1.45 3.04
CA ARG A 41 3.75 0.73 3.94
C ARG A 41 3.91 1.41 5.30
N ARG A 42 4.08 2.74 5.31
CA ARG A 42 4.36 3.53 6.52
C ARG A 42 3.12 3.81 7.36
N HIS A 43 1.97 3.98 6.71
CA HIS A 43 0.72 4.40 7.36
C HIS A 43 -0.35 3.29 7.39
N GLY A 44 -0.08 2.15 6.76
CA GLY A 44 -0.99 1.02 6.70
C GLY A 44 -2.10 1.20 5.67
N ASN A 45 -3.18 0.41 5.84
CA ASN A 45 -4.27 0.30 4.88
C ASN A 45 -5.41 1.27 5.20
N ASP A 46 -5.11 2.57 5.28
CA ASP A 46 -6.03 3.60 5.80
C ASP A 46 -6.32 4.66 4.72
N PRO A 47 -7.26 4.40 3.79
CA PRO A 47 -7.37 5.12 2.51
C PRO A 47 -7.59 6.63 2.70
N GLY A 48 -8.43 7.02 3.68
CA GLY A 48 -8.70 8.43 3.96
C GLY A 48 -7.51 9.19 4.54
N LYS A 49 -6.62 8.54 5.30
CA LYS A 49 -5.37 9.16 5.78
C LYS A 49 -4.35 9.25 4.67
N LEU A 50 -4.21 8.18 3.89
CA LEU A 50 -3.29 8.13 2.76
C LEU A 50 -3.62 9.21 1.72
N GLU A 51 -4.89 9.42 1.38
CA GLU A 51 -5.29 10.47 0.43
C GLU A 51 -4.99 11.88 0.96
N LYS A 52 -5.23 12.13 2.25
CA LYS A 52 -4.90 13.42 2.87
C LYS A 52 -3.39 13.67 2.86
N LEU A 53 -2.60 12.68 3.26
CA LEU A 53 -1.13 12.76 3.25
C LEU A 53 -0.60 12.99 1.84
N ALA A 54 -1.14 12.25 0.88
CA ALA A 54 -0.75 12.37 -0.51
C ALA A 54 -1.07 13.76 -1.10
N LYS A 55 -2.25 14.32 -0.80
CA LYS A 55 -2.60 15.70 -1.18
C LYS A 55 -1.69 16.74 -0.52
N SER A 56 -1.35 16.56 0.76
CA SER A 56 -0.42 17.45 1.45
C SER A 56 0.99 17.41 0.85
N ILE A 57 1.45 16.24 0.39
CA ILE A 57 2.76 16.09 -0.28
C ILE A 57 2.74 16.78 -1.64
N ASN A 58 1.66 16.63 -2.41
CA ASN A 58 1.56 17.24 -3.73
C ASN A 58 1.36 18.77 -3.66
N ALA A 59 0.67 19.28 -2.64
CA ALA A 59 0.48 20.72 -2.41
C ALA A 59 1.72 21.45 -1.87
N ALA A 60 2.75 20.72 -1.45
CA ALA A 60 4.01 21.28 -0.95
C ALA A 60 5.11 21.39 -2.04
N ASN A 61 4.83 20.93 -3.27
CA ASN A 61 5.69 21.09 -4.45
C ASN A 61 5.17 22.20 -5.37
#